data_AF-A0A7S4JQT1-F1
#
_entry.id   AF-A0A7S4JQT1-F1
#
_cell.length_a   1.000
_cell.length_b   1.000
_cell.length_c   1.000
_cell.angle_alpha   90.00
_cell.angle_beta   90.00
_cell.angle_gamma   90.00
#
_symmetry.space_group_name_H-M   'P 1'
#
loop_
_entity.id
_entity.type
_entity.pdbx_description
1 polymer ?
#
loop_
_entity_poly.entity_id
_entity_poly.type
_entity_poly.pdbx_seq_one_letter_code
_entity_poly.pdbx_strand_id
1 'polypeptide(L)'
;SGAASLLLLKGLNAAAFAGNCAAASVPGRIDGTRDRALRKGSLLGDPSEPAFAAGSAESTPLAAGRRNGDDRTADEYEYDGARGPARGRRTLVSPSGWAFAIWGPIYLGEAAFVAAQFVPGSGLDDAVLPHVAAPFVAAQLFQCLWCASFRPSYGTEERWAKYVSPAMLAGTAYSLSRVHAVGCSAAAGVGTGPGWYFLPLGLHFGWTTAAALVDLSGSVATSPSSSDRAVIATGHASAVAGAAP
;
A
#
# COMPACT_ATOMS: atom_id res chain seq x y z
N SER A 1 -15.52 -23.82 -29.63
CA SER A 1 -14.97 -22.47 -29.34
C SER A 1 -14.72 -22.20 -27.85
N GLY A 2 -15.33 -22.91 -26.89
CA GLY A 2 -15.15 -22.65 -25.45
C GLY A 2 -13.76 -22.97 -24.87
N ALA A 3 -13.19 -24.15 -25.16
CA ALA A 3 -11.93 -24.59 -24.56
C ALA A 3 -10.72 -23.68 -24.86
N ALA A 4 -10.64 -23.12 -26.07
CA ALA A 4 -9.59 -22.17 -26.45
C ALA A 4 -9.71 -20.84 -25.71
N SER A 5 -10.94 -20.37 -25.47
CA SER A 5 -11.23 -19.18 -24.67
C SER A 5 -10.83 -19.38 -23.21
N LEU A 6 -11.18 -20.53 -22.63
CA LEU A 6 -10.85 -20.84 -21.24
C LEU A 6 -9.33 -20.92 -21.02
N LEU A 7 -8.60 -21.59 -21.92
CA LEU A 7 -7.14 -21.67 -21.84
C LEU A 7 -6.48 -20.29 -21.92
N LEU A 8 -7.00 -19.40 -22.78
CA LEU A 8 -6.55 -18.02 -22.87
C LEU A 8 -6.75 -17.28 -21.53
N LEU A 9 -7.92 -17.40 -20.90
CA LEU A 9 -8.18 -16.77 -19.59
C LEU A 9 -7.23 -17.27 -18.49
N LYS A 10 -6.99 -18.59 -18.44
CA LYS A 10 -6.02 -19.19 -17.51
C LYS A 10 -4.60 -18.65 -17.75
N GLY A 11 -4.20 -18.57 -19.01
CA GLY A 11 -2.90 -18.02 -19.41
C GLY A 11 -2.76 -16.54 -19.04
N LEU A 12 -3.79 -15.73 -19.25
CA LEU A 12 -3.79 -14.30 -18.88
C LEU A 12 -3.68 -14.11 -17.36
N ASN A 13 -4.44 -14.88 -16.56
CA ASN A 13 -4.33 -14.84 -15.10
C ASN A 13 -2.91 -15.20 -14.62
N ALA A 14 -2.36 -16.28 -15.16
CA ALA A 14 -1.01 -16.72 -14.81
C ALA A 14 0.05 -15.68 -15.19
N ALA A 15 -0.03 -15.12 -16.40
CA ALA A 15 0.90 -14.10 -16.87
C ALA A 15 0.80 -12.82 -16.03
N ALA A 16 -0.41 -12.36 -15.71
CA ALA A 16 -0.62 -11.17 -14.89
C ALA A 16 -0.08 -11.37 -13.47
N PHE A 17 -0.34 -12.52 -12.85
CA PHE A 17 0.21 -12.87 -11.53
C PHE A 17 1.74 -12.96 -11.54
N ALA A 18 2.33 -13.60 -12.55
CA ALA A 18 3.78 -13.66 -12.71
C ALA A 18 4.40 -12.27 -12.89
N GLY A 19 3.76 -11.39 -13.68
CA GLY A 19 4.17 -10.00 -13.83
C GLY A 19 4.15 -9.23 -12.51
N ASN A 20 3.10 -9.42 -11.70
CA ASN A 20 3.02 -8.85 -10.36
C ASN A 20 4.12 -9.37 -9.42
N CYS A 21 4.37 -10.68 -9.40
CA CYS A 21 5.48 -11.26 -8.63
C CYS A 21 6.83 -10.65 -9.04
N ALA A 22 7.07 -10.51 -10.35
CA ALA A 22 8.28 -9.88 -10.86
C ALA A 22 8.37 -8.41 -10.42
N ALA A 23 7.30 -7.62 -10.59
CA ALA A 23 7.25 -6.22 -10.18
C ALA A 23 7.51 -6.04 -8.67
N ALA A 24 6.96 -6.92 -7.84
CA ALA A 24 7.18 -6.92 -6.40
C ALA A 24 8.60 -7.36 -5.98
N SER A 25 9.29 -8.10 -6.85
CA SER A 25 10.64 -8.63 -6.63
C SER A 25 11.76 -7.70 -7.12
N VAL A 26 11.46 -6.68 -7.93
CA VAL A 26 12.47 -5.74 -8.43
C VAL A 26 13.14 -5.02 -7.25
N PRO A 27 14.48 -5.10 -7.11
CA PRO A 27 15.23 -4.37 -6.10
C PRO A 27 15.00 -2.87 -6.24
N GLY A 28 14.53 -2.24 -5.15
CA GLY A 28 13.96 -0.89 -5.19
C GLY A 28 12.68 -0.78 -4.39
N ARG A 29 12.08 -1.91 -3.98
CA ARG A 29 11.06 -1.93 -2.93
C ARG A 29 11.67 -1.36 -1.65
N ILE A 30 11.14 -0.19 -1.37
CA ILE A 30 11.37 0.67 -0.23
C ILE A 30 11.29 -0.07 1.11
N ASP A 31 10.79 -1.30 1.21
CA ASP A 31 10.71 -2.03 2.49
C ASP A 31 12.08 -2.28 3.12
N GLY A 32 13.09 -2.70 2.35
CA GLY A 32 14.44 -2.88 2.89
C GLY A 32 15.08 -1.57 3.35
N THR A 33 14.68 -0.45 2.76
CA THR A 33 15.24 0.89 3.01
C THR A 33 14.44 1.67 4.07
N ARG A 34 13.11 1.50 4.11
CA ARG A 34 12.13 2.11 5.01
C ARG A 34 12.01 1.33 6.31
N ASP A 35 12.06 -0.01 6.28
CA ASP A 35 12.21 -0.82 7.51
C ASP A 35 13.57 -0.54 8.17
N ARG A 36 14.65 -0.41 7.39
CA ARG A 36 15.95 0.05 7.92
C ARG A 36 15.89 1.47 8.48
N ALA A 37 15.18 2.39 7.84
CA ALA A 37 15.01 3.75 8.35
C ALA A 37 14.15 3.80 9.63
N LEU A 38 13.11 2.98 9.74
CA LEU A 38 12.24 2.87 10.91
C LEU A 38 12.96 2.20 12.10
N ARG A 39 13.73 1.13 11.86
CA ARG A 39 14.56 0.51 12.90
C ARG A 39 15.65 1.45 13.41
N LYS A 40 16.31 2.20 12.52
CA LYS A 40 17.29 3.23 12.92
C LYS A 40 16.65 4.34 13.74
N GLY A 41 15.44 4.78 13.41
CA GLY A 41 14.69 5.77 14.20
C GLY A 41 14.25 5.27 15.58
N SER A 42 13.93 3.97 15.72
CA SER A 42 13.55 3.36 17.00
C SER A 42 14.73 3.07 17.93
N LEU A 43 15.95 2.92 17.39
CA LEU A 43 17.16 2.61 18.17
C LEU A 43 17.96 3.85 18.57
N LEU A 44 17.63 5.02 18.02
CA LEU A 44 18.25 6.32 18.35
C LEU A 44 17.38 7.16 19.30
N GLY A 45 16.45 6.53 20.02
CA GLY A 45 15.84 7.14 21.20
C GLY A 45 16.90 7.29 22.29
N ASP A 46 17.50 8.48 22.33
CA ASP A 46 18.48 8.89 23.33
C ASP A 46 17.90 8.69 24.75
N PRO A 47 18.56 7.96 25.67
CA PRO A 47 18.04 7.69 27.01
C PRO A 47 17.92 8.93 27.91
N SER A 48 18.28 10.13 27.45
CA SER A 48 18.34 11.34 28.27
C SER A 48 17.14 12.30 28.17
N GLU A 49 16.07 12.01 27.44
CA GLU A 49 14.85 12.84 27.55
C GLU A 49 13.88 12.28 28.60
N PRO A 50 13.61 13.03 29.70
CA PRO A 50 12.64 12.60 30.71
C PRO A 50 11.22 12.68 30.15
N ALA A 51 10.51 11.57 30.30
CA ALA A 51 9.10 11.44 30.00
C ALA A 51 8.24 12.29 30.98
N PHE A 52 7.19 12.90 30.43
CA PHE A 52 6.05 13.51 31.14
C PHE A 52 6.32 14.74 32.04
N ALA A 53 5.83 15.90 31.60
CA ALA A 53 5.17 16.87 32.47
C ALA A 53 4.17 17.73 31.67
N ALA A 54 2.91 17.68 32.07
CA ALA A 54 1.86 18.60 31.67
C ALA A 54 2.05 19.95 32.39
N GLY A 55 1.67 21.06 31.76
CA GLY A 55 1.46 22.34 32.47
C GLY A 55 1.82 23.62 31.70
N SER A 56 0.78 24.36 31.33
CA SER A 56 0.60 25.83 31.43
C SER A 56 1.74 26.84 31.12
N ALA A 57 1.34 27.84 30.33
CA ALA A 57 1.59 29.29 30.47
C ALA A 57 2.81 29.99 29.81
N GLU A 58 2.45 31.09 29.13
CA GLU A 58 3.10 32.43 29.04
C GLU A 58 4.33 32.74 28.15
N SER A 59 4.07 33.65 27.19
CA SER A 59 4.79 34.87 26.73
C SER A 59 6.33 34.95 26.59
N THR A 60 6.80 35.15 25.33
CA THR A 60 7.62 36.26 24.72
C THR A 60 8.81 36.89 25.50
N PRO A 61 9.87 37.53 24.90
CA PRO A 61 10.57 37.45 23.58
C PRO A 61 12.15 37.50 23.62
N LEU A 62 12.78 37.45 22.42
CA LEU A 62 14.03 38.14 21.96
C LEU A 62 15.39 37.90 22.64
N ALA A 63 16.38 37.41 21.87
CA ALA A 63 17.76 37.93 21.89
C ALA A 63 18.57 37.54 20.65
N ALA A 64 19.34 38.51 20.14
CA ALA A 64 20.16 38.46 18.94
C ALA A 64 21.60 37.98 19.22
N GLY A 65 22.26 37.42 18.20
CA GLY A 65 23.71 37.19 18.18
C GLY A 65 24.21 37.10 16.74
N ARG A 66 25.13 38.00 16.36
CA ARG A 66 25.67 38.24 15.01
C ARG A 66 27.18 37.93 15.00
N ARG A 67 27.71 37.58 13.80
CA ARG A 67 29.14 37.56 13.33
C ARG A 67 29.91 36.25 13.53
N ASN A 68 30.85 35.83 12.68
CA ASN A 68 31.28 36.05 11.28
C ASN A 68 32.50 35.10 11.13
N GLY A 69 32.75 34.44 10.00
CA GLY A 69 34.04 33.75 9.82
C GLY A 69 34.06 32.70 8.72
N ASP A 70 34.51 33.14 7.56
CA ASP A 70 34.89 32.41 6.36
C ASP A 70 35.88 31.26 6.61
N ASP A 71 35.56 30.04 6.13
CA ASP A 71 36.58 29.04 5.76
C ASP A 71 36.00 28.01 4.76
N ARG A 72 36.33 28.20 3.47
CA ARG A 72 36.55 27.16 2.44
C ARG A 72 35.45 26.10 2.24
N THR A 73 34.53 26.39 1.32
CA THR A 73 33.51 25.46 0.80
C THR A 73 34.14 24.32 -0.02
N ALA A 74 34.45 23.22 0.64
CA ALA A 74 34.67 21.92 0.03
C ALA A 74 33.38 21.10 0.20
N ASP A 75 32.70 20.83 -0.93
CA ASP A 75 31.74 19.74 -1.15
C ASP A 75 30.94 19.28 0.08
N GLU A 76 30.15 20.18 0.65
CA GLU A 76 29.07 19.82 1.55
C GLU A 76 27.87 19.47 0.66
N TYR A 77 27.75 18.18 0.30
CA TYR A 77 26.42 17.59 0.16
C TYR A 77 25.81 17.63 1.56
N GLU A 78 25.35 18.83 1.92
CA GLU A 78 24.51 19.11 3.08
C GLU A 78 23.29 18.20 2.91
N TYR A 79 23.39 17.03 3.51
CA TYR A 79 22.26 16.18 3.82
C TYR A 79 21.48 16.97 4.86
N ASP A 80 20.71 17.94 4.35
CA ASP A 80 19.93 18.89 5.10
C ASP A 80 19.19 18.12 6.20
N GLY A 81 19.71 18.28 7.42
CA GLY A 81 19.29 17.59 8.64
C GLY A 81 17.85 17.91 9.04
N ALA A 82 17.14 18.71 8.23
CA ALA A 82 15.73 19.02 8.36
C ALA A 82 14.76 17.92 7.88
N ARG A 83 15.24 16.71 7.52
CA ARG A 83 14.36 15.56 7.16
C ARG A 83 14.71 14.24 7.85
N GLY A 84 15.07 14.30 9.13
CA GLY A 84 15.09 13.10 9.98
C GLY A 84 13.73 12.38 10.00
N PRO A 85 13.67 11.03 9.93
CA PRO A 85 12.44 10.28 9.63
C PRO A 85 11.39 10.26 10.75
N ALA A 86 11.62 10.94 11.87
CA ALA A 86 10.79 10.84 13.07
C ALA A 86 9.85 12.05 13.31
N ARG A 87 10.02 13.18 12.61
CA ARG A 87 9.21 14.39 12.84
C ARG A 87 8.72 14.96 11.51
N GLY A 88 7.61 14.44 10.96
CA GLY A 88 7.00 15.12 9.81
C GLY A 88 6.01 14.35 8.95
N ARG A 89 5.82 13.03 9.11
CA ARG A 89 4.67 12.36 8.48
C ARG A 89 3.49 12.40 9.44
N ARG A 90 2.55 13.32 9.20
CA ARG A 90 1.25 13.35 9.89
C ARG A 90 0.39 12.18 9.41
N THR A 91 0.78 10.94 9.72
CA THR A 91 -0.06 9.76 9.52
C THR A 91 -0.48 9.27 10.90
N LEU A 92 -1.77 9.37 11.22
CA LEU A 92 -2.33 8.94 12.52
C LEU A 92 -2.15 7.43 12.78
N VAL A 93 -1.92 6.66 11.72
CA VAL A 93 -1.68 5.22 11.76
C VAL A 93 -0.49 4.92 10.87
N SER A 94 0.53 4.27 11.45
CA SER A 94 1.62 3.65 10.70
C SER A 94 1.62 2.16 11.00
N PRO A 95 1.62 1.27 9.99
CA PRO A 95 1.69 -0.16 10.23
C PRO A 95 3.01 -0.52 10.90
N SER A 96 2.99 -1.55 11.76
CA SER A 96 4.22 -2.13 12.29
C SER A 96 5.05 -2.74 11.15
N GLY A 97 6.38 -2.78 11.28
CA GLY A 97 7.24 -3.39 10.24
C GLY A 97 6.87 -4.84 9.90
N TRP A 98 6.32 -5.57 10.88
CA TRP A 98 5.81 -6.93 10.70
C TRP A 98 4.51 -7.02 9.91
N ALA A 99 3.72 -5.94 9.80
CA ALA A 99 2.47 -5.95 9.07
C ALA A 99 2.66 -6.29 7.58
N PHE A 100 3.84 -6.00 7.01
CA PHE A 100 4.18 -6.36 5.64
C PHE A 100 4.39 -7.87 5.43
N ALA A 101 4.49 -8.68 6.49
CA ALA A 101 4.58 -10.14 6.36
C ALA A 101 3.30 -10.74 5.76
N ILE A 102 2.16 -10.03 5.85
CA ILE A 102 0.88 -10.46 5.27
C ILE A 102 0.93 -10.71 3.76
N TRP A 103 1.87 -10.08 3.06
CA TRP A 103 2.08 -10.30 1.63
C TRP A 103 2.48 -11.76 1.33
N GLY A 104 3.21 -12.44 2.23
CA GLY A 104 3.59 -13.83 2.02
C GLY A 104 2.38 -14.76 1.85
N PRO A 105 1.47 -14.85 2.83
CA PRO A 105 0.21 -15.58 2.69
C PRO A 105 -0.66 -15.16 1.51
N ILE A 106 -0.73 -13.85 1.20
CA ILE A 106 -1.47 -13.34 0.03
C ILE A 106 -0.89 -13.93 -1.26
N TYR A 107 0.39 -13.71 -1.56
CA TYR A 107 1.01 -14.18 -2.80
C TYR A 107 1.03 -15.70 -2.89
N LEU A 108 1.23 -16.41 -1.78
CA LEU A 108 1.15 -17.87 -1.75
C LEU A 108 -0.26 -18.37 -2.11
N GLY A 109 -1.28 -17.75 -1.53
CA GLY A 109 -2.67 -18.11 -1.82
C GLY A 109 -3.10 -17.75 -3.24
N GLU A 110 -2.64 -16.62 -3.79
CA GLU A 110 -2.85 -16.28 -5.20
C GLU A 110 -2.15 -17.24 -6.15
N ALA A 111 -0.94 -17.69 -5.81
CA ALA A 111 -0.24 -18.73 -6.57
C ALA A 111 -1.05 -20.03 -6.57
N ALA A 112 -1.61 -20.42 -5.42
CA ALA A 112 -2.50 -21.59 -5.32
C ALA A 112 -3.77 -21.42 -6.17
N PHE A 113 -4.41 -20.24 -6.13
CA PHE A 113 -5.57 -19.92 -6.98
C PHE A 113 -5.22 -20.02 -8.47
N VAL A 114 -4.10 -19.46 -8.92
CA VAL A 114 -3.67 -19.53 -10.32
C VAL A 114 -3.34 -20.97 -10.73
N ALA A 115 -2.60 -21.71 -9.90
CA ALA A 115 -2.24 -23.09 -10.19
C ALA A 115 -3.48 -24.00 -10.28
N ALA A 116 -4.46 -23.80 -9.40
CA ALA A 116 -5.69 -24.59 -9.37
C ALA A 116 -6.55 -24.45 -10.63
N GLN A 117 -6.42 -23.35 -11.38
CA GLN A 117 -7.11 -23.21 -12.67
C GLN A 117 -6.66 -24.27 -13.69
N PHE A 118 -5.46 -24.82 -13.54
CA PHE A 118 -4.93 -25.87 -14.41
C PHE A 118 -5.22 -27.29 -13.89
N VAL A 119 -5.78 -27.43 -12.69
CA VAL A 119 -6.12 -28.73 -12.08
C VAL A 119 -7.56 -29.10 -12.45
N PRO A 120 -7.80 -30.24 -13.13
CA PRO A 120 -9.15 -30.73 -13.38
C PRO A 120 -9.91 -30.97 -12.07
N GLY A 121 -11.18 -30.56 -12.00
CA GLY A 121 -12.01 -30.75 -10.81
C GLY A 121 -11.78 -29.74 -9.68
N SER A 122 -10.98 -28.68 -9.88
CA SER A 122 -10.79 -27.61 -8.90
C SER A 122 -12.03 -26.75 -8.64
N GLY A 123 -13.06 -26.84 -9.49
CA GLY A 123 -14.25 -26.00 -9.44
C GLY A 123 -14.04 -24.59 -10.04
N LEU A 124 -12.85 -24.27 -10.56
CA LEU A 124 -12.56 -23.04 -11.31
C LEU A 124 -12.77 -23.29 -12.82
N ASP A 125 -14.03 -23.52 -13.19
CA ASP A 125 -14.43 -23.94 -14.53
C ASP A 125 -14.96 -22.78 -15.41
N ASP A 126 -15.59 -23.13 -16.53
CA ASP A 126 -16.20 -22.20 -17.49
C ASP A 126 -17.30 -21.32 -16.86
N ALA A 127 -17.90 -21.72 -15.74
CA ALA A 127 -18.95 -20.94 -15.08
C ALA A 127 -18.38 -19.85 -14.16
N VAL A 128 -17.15 -20.02 -13.66
CA VAL A 128 -16.53 -19.08 -12.71
C VAL A 128 -15.47 -18.21 -13.38
N LEU A 129 -14.59 -18.83 -14.17
CA LEU A 129 -13.37 -18.17 -14.63
C LEU A 129 -13.60 -16.92 -15.51
N PRO A 130 -14.58 -16.90 -16.44
CA PRO A 130 -14.87 -15.70 -17.24
C PRO A 130 -15.25 -14.47 -16.41
N HIS A 131 -15.84 -14.67 -15.23
CA HIS A 131 -16.24 -13.58 -14.34
C HIS A 131 -15.12 -13.09 -13.43
N VAL A 132 -14.05 -13.87 -13.28
CA VAL A 132 -12.92 -13.58 -12.40
C VAL A 132 -11.70 -13.08 -13.17
N ALA A 133 -11.46 -13.58 -14.38
CA ALA A 133 -10.21 -13.35 -15.08
C ALA A 133 -9.91 -11.88 -15.36
N ALA A 134 -10.85 -11.16 -15.99
CA ALA A 134 -10.67 -9.74 -16.28
C ALA A 134 -10.42 -8.88 -15.01
N PRO A 135 -11.24 -8.96 -13.94
CA PRO A 135 -10.97 -8.20 -12.73
C PRO A 135 -9.69 -8.65 -12.02
N PHE A 136 -9.35 -9.95 -12.00
CA PHE A 136 -8.09 -10.41 -11.42
C PHE A 136 -6.87 -9.86 -12.17
N VAL A 137 -6.87 -9.92 -13.51
CA VAL A 137 -5.80 -9.34 -14.34
C VAL A 137 -5.64 -7.84 -14.08
N ALA A 138 -6.76 -7.11 -14.01
CA ALA A 138 -6.74 -5.68 -13.69
C ALA A 138 -6.12 -5.41 -12.31
N ALA A 139 -6.46 -6.21 -11.29
CA ALA A 139 -5.87 -6.11 -9.97
C ALA A 139 -4.34 -6.28 -10.00
N GLN A 140 -3.84 -7.29 -10.71
CA GLN A 140 -2.41 -7.54 -10.82
C GLN A 140 -1.69 -6.40 -11.56
N LEU A 141 -2.31 -5.82 -12.59
CA LEU A 141 -1.76 -4.67 -13.30
C LEU A 141 -1.70 -3.42 -12.42
N PHE A 142 -2.77 -3.10 -11.68
CA PHE A 142 -2.76 -1.99 -10.74
C PHE A 142 -1.74 -2.20 -9.62
N GLN A 143 -1.54 -3.43 -9.15
CA GLN A 143 -0.50 -3.76 -8.19
C GLN A 143 0.91 -3.54 -8.76
N CYS A 144 1.16 -3.93 -10.02
CA CYS A 144 2.41 -3.59 -10.72
C CYS A 144 2.63 -2.08 -10.82
N LEU A 145 1.58 -1.33 -11.18
CA LEU A 145 1.64 0.13 -11.30
C LEU A 145 1.85 0.80 -9.94
N TRP A 146 1.28 0.26 -8.87
CA TRP A 146 1.55 0.70 -7.51
C TRP A 146 3.03 0.49 -7.15
N CYS A 147 3.61 -0.68 -7.46
CA CYS A 147 5.04 -0.91 -7.30
C CYS A 147 5.89 0.11 -8.08
N ALA A 148 5.46 0.48 -9.30
CA ALA A 148 6.13 1.47 -10.12
C ALA A 148 5.96 2.92 -9.61
N SER A 149 4.88 3.22 -8.90
CA SER A 149 4.56 4.57 -8.41
C SER A 149 5.60 5.14 -7.42
N PHE A 150 6.42 4.27 -6.83
CA PHE A 150 7.52 4.66 -5.94
C PHE A 150 8.83 5.03 -6.65
N ARG A 151 8.88 5.00 -7.98
CA ARG A 151 10.08 5.44 -8.71
C ARG A 151 10.35 6.94 -8.47
N PRO A 152 11.62 7.36 -8.31
CA PRO A 152 12.00 8.76 -8.11
C PRO A 152 11.46 9.71 -9.19
N SER A 153 11.14 9.21 -10.39
CA SER A 153 10.53 9.96 -11.48
C SER A 153 9.14 10.54 -11.15
N TYR A 154 8.45 9.99 -10.14
CA TYR A 154 7.20 10.53 -9.60
C TYR A 154 7.41 11.47 -8.39
N GLY A 155 8.67 11.77 -8.05
CA GLY A 155 9.08 12.70 -7.01
C GLY A 155 9.15 14.16 -7.46
N THR A 156 8.53 14.50 -8.60
CA THR A 156 8.41 15.88 -9.07
C THR A 156 7.41 16.65 -8.20
N GLU A 157 7.62 17.97 -8.05
CA GLU A 157 6.80 18.88 -7.23
C GLU A 157 5.33 19.03 -7.68
N GLU A 158 4.85 18.16 -8.58
CA GLU A 158 3.51 18.19 -9.10
C GLU A 158 2.50 17.75 -8.03
N ARG A 159 1.61 18.69 -7.66
CA ARG A 159 0.60 18.53 -6.59
C ARG A 159 -0.22 17.25 -6.66
N TRP A 160 -0.38 16.64 -7.83
CA TRP A 160 -1.21 15.46 -8.04
C TRP A 160 -0.46 14.11 -7.91
N ALA A 161 0.87 14.10 -8.07
CA ALA A 161 1.67 12.87 -8.10
C ALA A 161 1.53 12.02 -6.82
N LYS A 162 1.33 12.68 -5.67
CA LYS A 162 1.05 12.03 -4.38
C LYS A 162 -0.24 11.19 -4.35
N TYR A 163 -1.17 11.39 -5.28
CA TYR A 163 -2.40 10.60 -5.35
C TYR A 163 -2.27 9.36 -6.25
N VAL A 164 -1.15 9.20 -6.97
CA VAL A 164 -0.94 8.06 -7.88
C VAL A 164 -0.91 6.74 -7.10
N SER A 165 -0.10 6.66 -6.03
CA SER A 165 0.00 5.46 -5.20
C SER A 165 -1.35 5.02 -4.61
N PRO A 166 -2.11 5.88 -3.89
CA PRO A 166 -3.42 5.47 -3.36
C PRO A 166 -4.44 5.18 -4.47
N ALA A 167 -4.37 5.83 -5.64
CA ALA A 167 -5.24 5.51 -6.76
C ALA A 167 -4.97 4.11 -7.33
N MET A 168 -3.70 3.70 -7.45
CA MET A 168 -3.36 2.35 -7.91
C MET A 168 -3.80 1.30 -6.88
N LEU A 169 -3.60 1.54 -5.58
CA LEU A 169 -4.11 0.65 -4.52
C LEU A 169 -5.65 0.54 -4.54
N ALA A 170 -6.35 1.66 -4.73
CA ALA A 170 -7.80 1.66 -4.88
C ALA A 170 -8.26 0.91 -6.14
N GLY A 171 -7.51 1.02 -7.24
CA GLY A 171 -7.72 0.23 -8.45
C GLY A 171 -7.60 -1.28 -8.18
N THR A 172 -6.53 -1.70 -7.49
CA THR A 172 -6.36 -3.09 -7.05
C THR A 172 -7.54 -3.56 -6.19
N ALA A 173 -7.91 -2.77 -5.18
CA ALA A 173 -9.02 -3.09 -4.28
C ALA A 173 -10.37 -3.20 -5.02
N TYR A 174 -10.68 -2.24 -5.90
CA TYR A 174 -11.91 -2.29 -6.70
C TYR A 174 -11.94 -3.52 -7.61
N SER A 175 -10.84 -3.83 -8.28
CA SER A 175 -10.74 -5.02 -9.12
C SER A 175 -10.93 -6.30 -8.32
N LEU A 176 -10.31 -6.41 -7.14
CA LEU A 176 -10.48 -7.59 -6.27
C LEU A 176 -11.86 -7.67 -5.62
N SER A 177 -12.57 -6.56 -5.39
CA SER A 177 -13.95 -6.59 -4.87
C SER A 177 -14.91 -7.26 -5.85
N ARG A 178 -14.66 -7.10 -7.16
CA ARG A 178 -15.41 -7.81 -8.22
C ARG A 178 -15.14 -9.31 -8.17
N VAL A 179 -13.89 -9.72 -7.95
CA VAL A 179 -13.53 -11.13 -7.76
C VAL A 179 -14.15 -11.69 -6.48
N HIS A 180 -14.13 -10.90 -5.41
CA HIS A 180 -14.71 -11.26 -4.12
C HIS A 180 -16.23 -11.48 -4.22
N ALA A 181 -16.95 -10.62 -4.95
CA ALA A 181 -18.38 -10.77 -5.19
C ALA A 181 -18.71 -12.12 -5.86
N VAL A 182 -17.91 -12.52 -6.88
CA VAL A 182 -18.06 -13.83 -7.53
C VAL A 182 -17.76 -14.97 -6.55
N GLY A 183 -16.70 -14.84 -5.73
CA GLY A 183 -16.36 -15.82 -4.69
C GLY A 183 -17.47 -15.99 -3.64
N CYS A 184 -18.09 -14.89 -3.19
CA CYS A 184 -19.21 -14.92 -2.25
C CYS A 184 -20.45 -15.59 -2.86
N SER A 185 -20.78 -15.28 -4.12
CA SER A 185 -21.87 -15.96 -4.84
C SER A 185 -21.60 -17.45 -5.03
N ALA A 186 -20.35 -17.83 -5.34
CA ALA A 186 -19.95 -19.23 -5.48
C ALA A 186 -20.01 -20.00 -4.15
N ALA A 187 -19.64 -19.35 -3.04
CA ALA A 187 -19.72 -19.93 -1.70
C ALA A 187 -21.16 -20.09 -1.20
N ALA A 188 -22.07 -19.19 -1.57
CA ALA A 188 -23.48 -19.26 -1.19
C ALA A 188 -24.29 -20.32 -1.98
N GLY A 189 -23.83 -20.71 -3.17
CA GLY A 189 -24.58 -21.57 -4.08
C GLY A 189 -24.30 -23.08 -4.01
N VAL A 190 -23.15 -23.53 -3.48
CA VAL A 190 -22.72 -24.95 -3.61
C VAL A 190 -21.92 -25.43 -2.39
N GLY A 191 -22.31 -26.57 -1.81
CA GLY A 191 -21.54 -27.27 -0.78
C GLY A 191 -20.12 -27.63 -1.25
N THR A 192 -19.13 -27.45 -0.38
CA THR A 192 -17.70 -27.77 -0.62
C THR A 192 -17.11 -27.23 -1.95
N GLY A 193 -17.61 -26.10 -2.45
CA GLY A 193 -17.12 -25.46 -3.68
C GLY A 193 -15.74 -24.79 -3.56
N PRO A 194 -15.24 -24.15 -4.64
CA PRO A 194 -13.90 -23.52 -4.74
C PRO A 194 -13.69 -22.30 -3.82
N GLY A 195 -14.60 -22.02 -2.88
CA GLY A 195 -14.61 -20.82 -2.04
C GLY A 195 -13.30 -20.58 -1.27
N TRP A 196 -12.58 -21.65 -0.92
CA TRP A 196 -11.30 -21.54 -0.24
C TRP A 196 -10.20 -20.90 -1.10
N TYR A 197 -10.26 -21.04 -2.43
CA TYR A 197 -9.33 -20.37 -3.34
C TYR A 197 -9.56 -18.84 -3.38
N PHE A 198 -10.75 -18.38 -2.99
CA PHE A 198 -11.08 -16.96 -2.94
C PHE A 198 -10.70 -16.29 -1.61
N LEU A 199 -10.42 -17.06 -0.55
CA LEU A 199 -9.97 -16.52 0.74
C LEU A 199 -8.71 -15.63 0.62
N PRO A 200 -7.61 -16.05 -0.04
CA PRO A 200 -6.44 -15.18 -0.18
C PRO A 200 -6.72 -13.95 -1.06
N LEU A 201 -7.61 -14.04 -2.04
CA LEU A 201 -8.03 -12.92 -2.88
C LEU A 201 -8.86 -11.90 -2.08
N GLY A 202 -9.75 -12.37 -1.20
CA GLY A 202 -10.49 -11.53 -0.26
C GLY A 202 -9.58 -10.89 0.79
N LEU A 203 -8.57 -11.61 1.27
CA LEU A 203 -7.54 -11.04 2.14
C LEU A 203 -6.75 -9.93 1.43
N HIS A 204 -6.35 -10.15 0.17
CA HIS A 204 -5.68 -9.14 -0.64
C HIS A 204 -6.57 -7.91 -0.87
N PHE A 205 -7.86 -8.12 -1.14
CA PHE A 205 -8.84 -7.04 -1.25
C PHE A 205 -8.91 -6.18 0.03
N GLY A 206 -9.10 -6.82 1.19
CA GLY A 206 -9.19 -6.11 2.47
C GLY A 206 -7.90 -5.34 2.78
N TRP A 207 -6.75 -5.97 2.56
CA TRP A 207 -5.44 -5.37 2.79
C TRP A 207 -5.19 -4.15 1.89
N THR A 208 -5.43 -4.27 0.59
CA THR A 208 -5.22 -3.16 -0.36
C THR A 208 -6.21 -2.02 -0.16
N THR A 209 -7.44 -2.31 0.29
CA THR A 209 -8.41 -1.29 0.69
C THR A 209 -7.89 -0.47 1.87
N ALA A 210 -7.45 -1.14 2.94
CA ALA A 210 -6.88 -0.45 4.10
C ALA A 210 -5.63 0.36 3.73
N ALA A 211 -4.75 -0.21 2.91
CA ALA A 211 -3.55 0.48 2.42
C ALA A 211 -3.90 1.72 1.59
N ALA A 212 -4.87 1.64 0.68
CA ALA A 212 -5.31 2.76 -0.15
C ALA A 212 -5.81 3.93 0.71
N LEU A 213 -6.58 3.63 1.75
CA LEU A 213 -7.18 4.63 2.64
C LEU A 213 -6.14 5.31 3.53
N VAL A 214 -5.19 4.55 4.07
CA VAL A 214 -4.07 5.10 4.84
C VAL A 214 -3.18 5.97 3.96
N ASP A 215 -2.87 5.50 2.75
CA ASP A 215 -2.02 6.23 1.82
C ASP A 215 -2.71 7.50 1.31
N LEU A 216 -4.01 7.44 1.00
CA LEU A 216 -4.81 8.61 0.65
C LEU A 216 -4.84 9.64 1.78
N SER A 217 -5.03 9.19 3.02
CA SER A 217 -4.99 10.06 4.20
C SER A 217 -3.63 10.75 4.35
N GLY A 218 -2.53 10.03 4.11
CA GLY A 218 -1.18 10.60 4.06
C GLY A 218 -1.00 11.63 2.94
N SER A 219 -1.50 11.35 1.74
CA SER A 219 -1.44 12.26 0.59
C SER A 219 -2.24 13.55 0.82
N VAL A 220 -3.38 13.47 1.51
CA VAL A 220 -4.14 14.66 1.94
C VAL A 220 -3.39 15.42 3.02
N ALA A 221 -2.87 14.74 4.05
CA ALA A 221 -2.18 15.36 5.18
C ALA A 221 -0.87 16.09 4.80
N THR A 222 -0.22 15.66 3.72
CA THR A 222 1.01 16.27 3.21
C THR A 222 0.76 17.44 2.25
N SER A 223 -0.51 17.76 1.97
CA SER A 223 -0.85 18.89 1.09
C SER A 223 -0.80 20.21 1.86
N PRO A 224 -0.04 21.23 1.38
CA PRO A 224 0.03 22.53 2.06
C PRO A 224 -1.29 23.31 2.05
N SER A 225 -2.24 22.92 1.19
CA SER A 225 -3.58 23.51 1.10
C SER A 225 -4.65 22.74 1.89
N SER A 226 -4.31 21.63 2.55
CA SER A 226 -5.28 20.86 3.33
C SER A 226 -5.55 21.54 4.67
N SER A 227 -6.82 21.77 4.97
CA SER A 227 -7.22 22.19 6.31
C SER A 227 -7.17 21.01 7.29
N ASP A 228 -6.93 21.26 8.57
CA ASP A 228 -6.93 20.21 9.60
C ASP A 228 -8.27 19.45 9.62
N ARG A 229 -9.38 20.13 9.31
CA ARG A 229 -10.71 19.51 9.16
C ARG A 229 -10.77 18.50 8.01
N ALA A 230 -10.15 18.81 6.86
CA ALA A 230 -10.11 17.88 5.74
C ALA A 230 -9.29 16.63 6.07
N VAL A 231 -8.15 16.80 6.75
CA VAL A 231 -7.31 15.66 7.20
C VAL A 231 -8.06 14.76 8.18
N ILE A 232 -8.74 15.35 9.17
CA ILE A 232 -9.55 14.63 10.15
C ILE A 232 -10.73 13.92 9.45
N ALA A 233 -11.45 14.61 8.57
CA ALA A 233 -12.58 14.02 7.83
C ALA A 233 -12.15 12.86 6.94
N THR A 234 -11.02 12.97 6.22
CA THR A 234 -10.48 11.87 5.40
C THR A 234 -10.04 10.69 6.28
N GLY A 235 -9.45 10.94 7.44
CA GLY A 235 -9.09 9.90 8.40
C GLY A 235 -10.31 9.14 8.94
N HIS A 236 -11.37 9.84 9.35
CA HIS A 236 -12.61 9.21 9.80
C HIS A 236 -13.35 8.50 8.68
N ALA A 237 -13.45 9.09 7.49
CA ALA A 237 -14.05 8.46 6.32
C ALA A 237 -13.30 7.17 5.95
N SER A 238 -11.98 7.17 6.07
CA SER A 238 -11.13 5.99 5.88
C SER A 238 -11.40 4.90 6.90
N ALA A 239 -11.52 5.26 8.19
CA ALA A 239 -11.84 4.29 9.24
C ALA A 239 -13.24 3.67 9.04
N VAL A 240 -14.23 4.48 8.65
CA VAL A 240 -15.60 4.01 8.38
C VAL A 240 -15.65 3.15 7.12
N ALA A 241 -15.01 3.58 6.03
CA ALA A 241 -14.96 2.81 4.78
C ALA A 241 -14.23 1.48 4.94
N GLY A 242 -13.17 1.43 5.76
CA GLY A 242 -12.47 0.18 6.08
C GLY A 242 -13.24 -0.78 6.98
N ALA A 243 -14.32 -0.32 7.64
CA ALA A 243 -15.19 -1.12 8.49
C ALA A 243 -16.51 -1.53 7.80
N ALA A 244 -16.76 -1.06 6.57
CA ALA A 244 -17.95 -1.41 5.81
C ALA A 244 -17.78 -2.83 5.19
N PRO A 245 -18.76 -3.73 5.37
CA PRO A 245 -18.71 -5.13 4.93
C PRO A 245 -18.81 -5.30 3.41
#